data_AF-A0A0D0CFU2-F1
#
_entry.id   AF-A0A0D0CFU2-F1
#
_cell.length_a   1.000
_cell.length_b   1.000
_cell.length_c   1.000
_cell.angle_alpha   90.00
_cell.angle_beta   90.00
_cell.angle_gamma   90.00
#
_symmetry.space_group_name_H-M   'P 1'
#
loop_
_entity.id
_entity.type
_entity.pdbx_description
1 polymer ?
#
loop_
_entity_poly.entity_id
_entity_poly.type
_entity_poly.pdbx_seq_one_letter_code
_entity_poly.pdbx_strand_id
1 'polypeptide(L)' 'LTKGKFLSVLASALKASGRSPMQGHSIHISLTLEYLLRNIPFNVIKVKGRWASDTFLVYLCRHMQILAPYMQAQPSLH' A
#
# COMPACT_ATOMS: atom_id res chain seq x y z
N LEU A 1 7.68 19.25 8.91
CA LEU A 1 6.48 19.18 8.03
C LEU A 1 5.34 18.59 8.84
N THR A 2 4.18 19.25 8.94
CA THR A 2 3.01 18.66 9.63
C THR A 2 2.27 17.70 8.70
N LYS A 3 1.55 16.72 9.25
CA LYS A 3 0.70 15.79 8.48
C LYS A 3 -0.22 16.55 7.51
N GLY A 4 -0.85 17.62 7.98
CA GLY A 4 -1.78 18.43 7.16
C GLY A 4 -1.08 19.10 5.97
N LYS A 5 0.10 19.70 6.19
CA LYS A 5 0.84 20.34 5.10
C LYS A 5 1.35 19.34 4.06
N PHE A 6 1.82 18.16 4.52
CA PHE A 6 2.20 17.07 3.62
C PHE A 6 1.03 16.61 2.74
N LEU A 7 -0.12 16.31 3.34
CA LEU A 7 -1.29 15.83 2.61
C LEU A 7 -1.85 16.89 1.66
N SER A 8 -1.81 18.18 2.03
CA SER A 8 -2.22 19.27 1.16
C SER A 8 -1.33 19.36 -0.09
N VAL A 9 -0.01 19.32 0.07
CA VAL A 9 0.93 19.34 -1.06
C VAL A 9 0.70 18.13 -1.98
N LEU A 10 0.53 16.95 -1.39
CA LEU A 10 0.29 15.73 -2.15
C LEU A 10 -1.06 15.77 -2.89
N ALA A 11 -2.12 16.28 -2.25
CA ALA A 11 -3.42 16.43 -2.86
C ALA A 11 -3.37 17.40 -4.05
N SER A 12 -2.63 18.50 -3.94
CA SER A 12 -2.40 19.43 -5.05
C SER A 12 -1.68 18.75 -6.22
N ALA A 13 -0.64 17.96 -5.94
CA ALA A 13 0.09 17.20 -6.96
C ALA A 13 -0.80 16.15 -7.65
N LEU A 14 -1.59 15.40 -6.87
CA LEU A 14 -2.54 14.42 -7.40
C LEU A 14 -3.59 15.09 -8.29
N LYS A 15 -4.14 16.22 -7.86
CA LYS A 15 -5.11 17.00 -8.65
C LYS A 15 -4.50 17.49 -9.96
N ALA A 16 -3.25 17.96 -9.94
CA ALA A 16 -2.54 18.36 -11.17
C ALA A 16 -2.34 17.18 -12.14
N SER A 17 -2.24 15.95 -11.62
CA SER A 17 -2.17 14.73 -12.43
C SER A 17 -3.54 14.14 -12.82
N GLY A 18 -4.64 14.84 -12.55
CA GLY A 18 -6.01 14.35 -12.83
C GLY A 18 -6.47 13.22 -11.91
N ARG A 19 -5.79 12.98 -10.79
CA ARG A 19 -6.11 11.92 -9.82
C ARG A 19 -6.84 12.48 -8.60
N SER A 20 -7.67 11.65 -7.98
CA SER A 20 -8.32 12.00 -6.73
C SER A 20 -7.32 12.06 -5.57
N PRO A 21 -7.52 12.94 -4.57
CA PRO A 21 -6.71 12.96 -3.37
C PRO A 21 -6.75 11.61 -2.64
N MET A 22 -5.59 11.13 -2.20
CA MET A 22 -5.49 9.87 -1.45
C MET A 22 -5.41 10.15 0.06
N GLN A 23 -6.03 9.28 0.85
CA GLN A 23 -5.93 9.36 2.30
C GLN A 23 -4.52 8.93 2.76
N GLY A 24 -3.98 9.60 3.78
CA GLY A 24 -2.67 9.25 4.36
C GLY A 24 -2.55 7.78 4.76
N HIS A 25 -3.64 7.19 5.27
CA HIS A 25 -3.70 5.77 5.62
C HIS A 25 -3.55 4.86 4.40
N SER A 26 -4.25 5.17 3.31
CA SER A 26 -4.12 4.43 2.04
C SER A 26 -2.70 4.48 1.51
N ILE A 27 -2.04 5.64 1.57
CA ILE A 27 -0.63 5.80 1.15
C ILE A 27 0.29 4.91 1.98
N HIS A 28 0.05 4.81 3.29
CA HIS A 28 0.86 3.98 4.18
C HIS A 28 0.72 2.48 3.86
N ILE A 29 -0.49 2.03 3.52
CA ILE A 29 -0.75 0.66 3.07
C ILE A 29 -0.11 0.41 1.70
N SER A 30 -0.28 1.31 0.73
CA SER A 30 0.31 1.18 -0.60
C SER A 30 1.83 1.09 -0.56
N LEU A 31 2.47 1.86 0.33
CA LEU A 31 3.92 1.79 0.54
C LEU A 31 4.36 0.44 1.14
N THR A 32 3.57 -0.10 2.08
CA THR A 32 3.81 -1.44 2.64
C THR A 32 3.75 -2.51 1.56
N LEU A 33 2.75 -2.44 0.68
CA LEU A 33 2.64 -3.34 -0.47
C LEU A 33 3.84 -3.21 -1.42
N GLU A 34 4.28 -1.98 -1.70
CA GLU A 34 5.43 -1.74 -2.57
C GLU A 34 6.73 -2.33 -2.03
N TYR A 35 6.96 -2.28 -0.72
CA TYR A 35 8.10 -2.96 -0.09
C TYR A 35 8.01 -4.49 -0.22
N LEU A 36 6.82 -5.07 -0.11
CA LEU A 36 6.64 -6.51 -0.30
C LEU A 36 6.94 -6.94 -1.73
N LEU A 37 6.50 -6.17 -2.73
CA LEU A 37 6.82 -6.42 -4.13
C LEU A 37 8.32 -6.36 -4.44
N ARG A 38 9.10 -5.67 -3.59
CA ARG A 38 10.57 -5.64 -3.64
C ARG A 38 11.24 -6.73 -2.80
N ASN A 39 10.49 -7.74 -2.36
CA ASN A 39 10.97 -8.84 -1.52
C ASN A 39 11.57 -8.38 -0.17
N ILE A 40 11.11 -7.25 0.36
CA ILE A 40 11.54 -6.81 1.70
C ILE A 40 10.83 -7.67 2.76
N PRO A 41 11.57 -8.26 3.71
CA PRO A 41 10.98 -9.09 4.76
C PRO A 41 9.95 -8.36 5.63
N PHE A 42 8.94 -9.11 6.10
CA PHE A 42 7.84 -8.56 6.91
C PHE A 42 8.30 -7.86 8.19
N ASN A 43 9.30 -8.40 8.88
CA ASN A 43 9.86 -7.79 10.09
C ASN A 43 10.48 -6.41 9.79
N VAL A 44 11.13 -6.25 8.63
CA VAL A 44 11.71 -4.98 8.19
C VAL A 44 10.61 -3.97 7.88
N ILE A 45 9.55 -4.40 7.20
CA ILE A 45 8.39 -3.55 6.88
C ILE A 45 7.67 -3.10 8.16
N LYS A 46 7.49 -3.99 9.14
CA LYS A 46 6.86 -3.67 10.42
C LYS A 46 7.60 -2.53 11.12
N VAL A 47 8.93 -2.62 11.18
CA VAL A 47 9.79 -1.56 11.75
C VAL A 47 9.73 -0.29 10.91
N LYS A 48 9.87 -0.40 9.58
CA LYS A 48 9.94 0.73 8.66
C LYS A 48 8.63 1.53 8.57
N GLY A 49 7.50 0.83 8.59
CA GLY A 49 6.15 1.41 8.64
C GLY A 49 5.70 1.79 10.05
N ARG A 50 6.52 1.54 11.08
CA ARG A 50 6.17 1.80 12.49
C ARG A 50 4.83 1.18 12.87
N TRP A 51 4.56 -0.01 12.34
CA TRP A 51 3.35 -0.75 12.63
C TRP A 51 3.39 -1.24 14.06
N ALA A 52 2.40 -0.85 14.86
CA ALA A 52 2.29 -1.30 16.26
C ALA A 52 1.98 -2.80 16.38
N SER A 53 1.42 -3.39 15.33
CA SER A 53 0.99 -4.78 15.29
C SER A 53 1.04 -5.31 13.85
N ASP A 54 0.79 -6.60 13.68
CA ASP A 54 0.73 -7.25 12.35
C ASP A 54 -0.60 -6.99 11.62
N THR A 55 -1.35 -5.96 12.03
CA THR A 55 -2.62 -5.53 11.41
C THR A 55 -2.49 -5.20 9.93
N PHE A 56 -1.30 -4.83 9.47
CA PHE A 56 -1.04 -4.60 8.04
C PHE A 56 -1.23 -5.88 7.19
N LEU A 57 -1.09 -7.08 7.79
CA LEU A 57 -1.31 -8.35 7.09
C LEU A 57 -2.76 -8.50 6.62
N VAL A 58 -3.74 -7.92 7.32
CA VAL A 58 -5.15 -7.94 6.91
C VAL A 58 -5.33 -7.31 5.54
N TYR A 59 -4.61 -6.21 5.26
CA TYR A 59 -4.65 -5.56 3.96
C TYR A 59 -4.00 -6.42 2.89
N LEU A 60 -2.89 -7.10 3.20
CA LEU A 60 -2.24 -8.02 2.27
C LEU A 60 -3.17 -9.20 1.90
N CYS A 61 -3.78 -9.84 2.89
CA CYS A 61 -4.74 -10.93 2.68
C CYS A 61 -5.92 -10.46 1.82
N ARG A 62 -6.48 -9.27 2.08
CA ARG A 62 -7.59 -8.73 1.29
C ARG A 62 -7.17 -8.48 -0.17
N HIS A 63 -5.98 -7.96 -0.40
CA HIS A 63 -5.46 -7.79 -1.76
C HIS A 63 -5.25 -9.14 -2.47
N MET A 64 -4.68 -10.13 -1.77
CA MET A 64 -4.51 -11.49 -2.32
C MET A 64 -5.86 -12.15 -2.63
N GLN A 65 -6.88 -11.97 -1.78
CA GLN A 65 -8.24 -12.48 -2.05
C GLN A 65 -8.84 -11.88 -3.32
N ILE A 66 -8.58 -10.60 -3.60
CA ILE A 66 -9.02 -9.95 -4.84
C ILE A 66 -8.24 -10.48 -6.04
N LEU A 67 -6.94 -10.73 -5.89
CA LEU A 67 -6.05 -11.21 -6.95
C LEU A 67 -6.22 -12.71 -7.26
N ALA A 68 -6.57 -13.53 -6.26
CA ALA A 68 -6.59 -14.99 -6.36
C ALA A 68 -7.46 -15.52 -7.51
N PRO A 69 -8.69 -15.04 -7.75
CA PRO A 69 -9.49 -15.48 -8.90
C PRO A 69 -8.80 -15.21 -10.25
N TYR A 70 -8.08 -14.09 -10.37
CA TYR A 70 -7.35 -13.75 -11.60
C TYR A 70 -6.13 -14.66 -11.80
N MET A 71 -5.43 -15.00 -10.72
CA MET A 71 -4.31 -15.95 -10.76
C MET A 71 -4.76 -17.37 -11.11
N GLN A 72 -5.91 -17.80 -10.56
CA GLN A 72 -6.51 -19.11 -10.86
C GLN A 72 -7.10 -19.20 -12.27
N ALA A 73 -7.58 -18.08 -12.82
CA ALA A 73 -8.09 -18.02 -14.19
C ALA A 73 -6.99 -18.12 -15.27
N GLN A 74 -5.71 -17.87 -14.92
CA GLN A 74 -4.57 -17.94 -15.82
C GLN A 74 -3.45 -18.85 -15.26
N PRO A 75 -3.67 -20.18 -15.22
CA PRO A 75 -2.72 -21.11 -14.62
C PRO A 75 -1.41 -21.28 -15.38
N SER A 76 -1.27 -20.74 -16.61
CA SER A 76 -0.07 -20.86 -17.44
C SER A 76 1.04 -19.83 -17.16
N LEU A 77 0.84 -18.92 -16.20
CA LEU A 77 1.82 -17.88 -15.83
C LEU A 77 2.65 -18.20 -14.57
N HIS A 78 2.52 -19.41 -14.02
CA HIS A 78 3.23 -19.86 -12.81
C HIS A 78 4.19 -21.01 -13.10
#